data_AF-A0A507EAP5-F1
#
_entry.id   AF-A0A507EAP5-F1
#
_cell.length_a   1.000
_cell.length_b   1.000
_cell.length_c   1.000
_cell.angle_alpha   90.00
_cell.angle_beta   90.00
_cell.angle_gamma   90.00
#
_symmetry.space_group_name_H-M   'P 1'
#
loop_
_entity.id
_entity.type
_entity.pdbx_description
1 polymer ?
#
loop_
_entity_poly.entity_id
_entity_poly.type
_entity_poly.pdbx_seq_one_letter_code
_entity_poly.pdbx_strand_id
1 'polypeptide(L)'
;MGRTKPIWRNPASTEAPKEAQSTGANTVGKAQSEGAKRKLDAAAPQPPSKQCKTEEKKSDAGIQREKTSANIKEADKKLEIGEVGNVPKQKEKDSRIRHKRAVQRPPTLATDIYVSRKSNFYAQSKRAQKLIDGQNFTFLTIHGLGAAINRAIELALHVKEQNKDRIAWSITTSTVTLADDVEPENVDDELEIATRQNSAVHIKIVRVSQTPTHAE
;
A
#
# COMPACT_ATOMS: atom_id res chain seq x y z
N MET A 1 0.42 -6.56 67.25
CA MET A 1 -0.11 -5.51 66.35
C MET A 1 -0.60 -6.16 65.06
N GLY A 2 -1.90 -6.41 64.92
CA GLY A 2 -2.47 -7.06 63.74
C GLY A 2 -2.90 -6.04 62.67
N ARG A 3 -2.71 -6.37 61.38
CA ARG A 3 -3.17 -5.55 60.24
C ARG A 3 -4.43 -6.15 59.63
N THR A 4 -5.59 -5.64 60.02
CA THR A 4 -6.89 -6.00 59.43
C THR A 4 -7.08 -5.31 58.07
N LYS A 5 -7.60 -6.05 57.08
CA LYS A 5 -8.03 -5.49 55.79
C LYS A 5 -9.55 -5.31 55.80
N PRO A 6 -10.11 -4.19 55.29
CA PRO A 6 -11.55 -4.06 55.13
C PRO A 6 -12.03 -4.94 53.96
N ILE A 7 -13.02 -5.80 54.22
CA ILE A 7 -13.73 -6.56 53.20
C ILE A 7 -15.03 -5.82 52.88
N TRP A 8 -15.17 -5.32 51.66
CA TRP A 8 -16.44 -4.73 51.19
C TRP A 8 -17.48 -5.84 50.94
N ARG A 9 -18.72 -5.60 51.34
CA ARG A 9 -19.79 -6.60 51.43
C ARG A 9 -21.11 -6.02 50.92
N ASN A 10 -21.50 -6.37 49.70
CA ASN A 10 -22.84 -6.07 49.17
C ASN A 10 -23.78 -7.28 49.36
N PRO A 11 -24.95 -7.12 49.99
CA PRO A 11 -25.94 -8.19 50.19
C PRO A 11 -27.13 -8.12 49.22
N ALA A 12 -27.78 -9.28 49.06
CA ALA A 12 -29.10 -9.55 48.43
C ALA A 12 -29.29 -9.22 46.92
N SER A 13 -29.92 -10.01 46.04
CA SER A 13 -30.76 -11.25 46.09
C SER A 13 -32.29 -11.12 46.18
N THR A 14 -32.94 -11.20 45.01
CA THR A 14 -34.30 -11.73 44.69
C THR A 14 -34.30 -11.96 43.17
N GLU A 15 -34.43 -13.15 42.55
CA GLU A 15 -35.27 -14.36 42.71
C GLU A 15 -36.62 -14.35 41.97
N ALA A 16 -36.69 -15.18 40.90
CA ALA A 16 -37.84 -15.99 40.42
C ALA A 16 -39.17 -15.29 40.01
N PRO A 17 -40.12 -15.95 39.29
CA PRO A 17 -40.21 -17.34 38.77
C PRO A 17 -40.06 -17.42 37.21
N LYS A 18 -39.97 -18.56 36.47
CA LYS A 18 -40.79 -19.80 36.36
C LYS A 18 -42.26 -19.51 35.96
N GLU A 19 -42.96 -20.25 35.09
CA GLU A 19 -42.69 -21.34 34.12
C GLU A 19 -43.91 -21.36 33.11
N ALA A 20 -44.16 -22.23 32.12
CA ALA A 20 -43.58 -23.51 31.67
C ALA A 20 -44.01 -23.91 30.22
N GLN A 21 -43.16 -24.71 29.55
CA GLN A 21 -43.47 -25.91 28.71
C GLN A 21 -44.34 -25.90 27.41
N SER A 22 -43.77 -26.58 26.39
CA SER A 22 -44.42 -27.47 25.39
C SER A 22 -45.21 -26.84 24.20
N THR A 23 -45.50 -27.52 23.07
CA THR A 23 -45.20 -28.89 22.54
C THR A 23 -44.75 -28.81 21.07
N GLY A 24 -44.24 -29.91 20.48
CA GLY A 24 -44.12 -30.03 19.01
C GLY A 24 -43.04 -31.02 18.54
N ALA A 25 -43.44 -32.19 18.03
CA ALA A 25 -42.52 -33.23 17.53
C ALA A 25 -42.99 -33.80 16.18
N ASN A 26 -42.02 -34.15 15.31
CA ASN A 26 -42.08 -35.24 14.31
C ASN A 26 -40.70 -35.38 13.63
N THR A 27 -40.02 -36.55 13.64
CA THR A 27 -40.09 -37.67 12.66
C THR A 27 -39.75 -37.31 11.21
N VAL A 28 -39.06 -38.12 10.39
CA VAL A 28 -38.28 -39.37 10.54
C VAL A 28 -37.40 -39.49 9.28
N GLY A 29 -36.22 -40.12 9.33
CA GLY A 29 -35.43 -40.41 8.12
C GLY A 29 -34.20 -41.29 8.38
N LYS A 30 -34.07 -42.43 7.67
CA LYS A 30 -33.05 -43.46 7.95
C LYS A 30 -32.59 -44.18 6.67
N ALA A 31 -31.35 -43.94 6.26
CA ALA A 31 -30.50 -44.73 5.35
C ALA A 31 -29.04 -44.26 5.57
N GLN A 32 -27.96 -45.06 5.60
CA GLN A 32 -27.62 -46.41 5.12
C GLN A 32 -27.62 -46.62 3.60
N SER A 33 -26.46 -46.40 2.97
CA SER A 33 -25.85 -47.37 2.05
C SER A 33 -24.37 -47.10 1.79
N GLU A 34 -23.73 -48.07 1.12
CA GLU A 34 -22.35 -48.13 0.64
C GLU A 34 -21.91 -46.91 -0.22
N GLY A 35 -20.63 -46.67 -0.52
CA GLY A 35 -19.42 -47.48 -0.32
C GLY A 35 -18.72 -47.76 -1.66
N ALA A 36 -17.80 -46.88 -2.06
CA ALA A 36 -17.07 -47.00 -3.33
C ALA A 36 -15.60 -46.53 -3.21
N LYS A 37 -14.67 -47.47 -3.00
CA LYS A 37 -13.24 -47.22 -3.27
C LYS A 37 -12.97 -47.46 -4.75
N ARG A 38 -12.56 -46.43 -5.49
CA ARG A 38 -11.83 -46.60 -6.76
C ARG A 38 -10.61 -45.67 -6.77
N LYS A 39 -9.43 -46.27 -6.95
CA LYS A 39 -8.29 -45.55 -7.52
C LYS A 39 -8.61 -45.24 -8.99
N LEU A 40 -8.01 -44.21 -9.55
CA LEU A 40 -7.11 -44.34 -10.70
C LEU A 40 -6.45 -42.99 -11.02
N ASP A 41 -5.20 -43.14 -11.44
CA ASP A 41 -4.14 -42.17 -11.59
C ASP A 41 -4.30 -41.19 -12.77
N ALA A 42 -3.24 -40.42 -13.05
CA ALA A 42 -3.04 -39.46 -14.15
C ALA A 42 -3.63 -38.04 -13.96
N ALA A 43 -2.94 -36.96 -14.38
CA ALA A 43 -1.50 -36.81 -14.67
C ALA A 43 -1.09 -35.32 -14.51
N ALA A 44 0.16 -35.06 -14.12
CA ALA A 44 0.70 -33.71 -14.07
C ALA A 44 1.18 -33.24 -15.46
N PRO A 45 0.75 -32.07 -15.97
CA PRO A 45 1.26 -31.53 -17.24
C PRO A 45 2.71 -31.06 -17.09
N GLN A 46 3.64 -31.72 -17.79
CA GLN A 46 5.03 -31.30 -17.88
C GLN A 46 5.17 -30.10 -18.86
N PRO A 47 6.09 -29.16 -18.62
CA PRO A 47 6.37 -28.07 -19.55
C PRO A 47 7.12 -28.60 -20.80
N PRO A 48 6.71 -28.23 -22.03
CA PRO A 48 7.41 -28.65 -23.24
C PRO A 48 8.79 -27.99 -23.35
N SER A 49 9.79 -28.75 -23.79
CA SER A 49 11.18 -28.30 -23.84
C SER A 49 11.71 -28.15 -25.27
N LYS A 50 12.48 -27.08 -25.48
CA LYS A 50 13.55 -26.91 -26.49
C LYS A 50 13.19 -26.94 -27.99
N GLN A 51 13.53 -25.81 -28.61
CA GLN A 51 14.27 -25.71 -29.89
C GLN A 51 13.61 -26.22 -31.18
N CYS A 52 13.25 -25.26 -32.05
CA CYS A 52 13.49 -25.40 -33.47
C CYS A 52 14.51 -24.32 -33.89
N LYS A 53 15.47 -24.67 -34.76
CA LYS A 53 16.34 -23.71 -35.44
C LYS A 53 15.87 -23.57 -36.89
N THR A 54 15.77 -22.34 -37.37
CA THR A 54 15.89 -22.04 -38.79
C THR A 54 16.61 -20.70 -38.94
N GLU A 55 17.54 -20.65 -39.87
CA GLU A 55 18.31 -19.46 -40.24
C GLU A 55 17.64 -18.81 -41.46
N GLU A 56 17.74 -17.48 -41.60
CA GLU A 56 18.16 -16.85 -42.87
C GLU A 56 18.33 -15.31 -42.74
N LYS A 57 19.35 -14.81 -43.48
CA LYS A 57 19.46 -13.50 -44.14
C LYS A 57 19.22 -12.19 -43.35
N LYS A 58 20.35 -11.64 -42.88
CA LYS A 58 20.88 -10.29 -43.20
C LYS A 58 19.92 -9.21 -43.77
N SER A 59 19.97 -8.04 -43.13
CA SER A 59 19.93 -6.74 -43.82
C SER A 59 20.64 -5.65 -43.01
N ASP A 60 21.98 -5.64 -43.04
CA ASP A 60 22.81 -4.61 -42.40
C ASP A 60 22.68 -3.23 -43.09
N ALA A 61 21.71 -2.43 -42.65
CA ALA A 61 21.54 -1.03 -43.06
C ALA A 61 22.34 -0.10 -42.13
N GLY A 62 23.65 0.01 -42.36
CA GLY A 62 24.54 0.81 -41.52
C GLY A 62 24.30 2.32 -41.61
N ILE A 63 23.76 2.93 -40.55
CA ILE A 63 23.76 4.39 -40.39
C ILE A 63 25.09 4.82 -39.77
N GLN A 64 26.08 5.03 -40.63
CA GLN A 64 27.25 5.82 -40.27
C GLN A 64 26.80 7.28 -40.08
N ARG A 65 27.17 7.89 -38.95
CA ARG A 65 27.14 9.35 -38.78
C ARG A 65 28.53 9.81 -38.37
N GLU A 66 29.02 10.78 -39.09
CA GLU A 66 30.44 11.14 -39.12
C GLU A 66 30.86 11.96 -37.90
N LYS A 67 32.17 11.94 -37.63
CA LYS A 67 32.79 12.79 -36.61
C LYS A 67 33.08 14.17 -37.22
N THR A 68 32.21 15.15 -37.01
CA THR A 68 32.48 16.55 -37.37
C THR A 68 32.98 17.34 -36.17
N SER A 69 34.31 17.37 -36.01
CA SER A 69 34.98 18.16 -34.98
C SER A 69 35.40 19.54 -35.49
N ALA A 70 34.67 20.57 -35.09
CA ALA A 70 35.11 21.97 -35.10
C ALA A 70 34.72 22.58 -33.74
N ASN A 71 35.62 22.99 -32.84
CA ASN A 71 36.80 23.85 -32.98
C ASN A 71 36.42 25.30 -33.33
N ILE A 72 35.84 26.00 -32.36
CA ILE A 72 35.70 27.46 -32.35
C ILE A 72 36.60 28.03 -31.26
N LYS A 73 37.63 28.74 -31.73
CA LYS A 73 38.44 29.74 -31.03
C LYS A 73 37.79 31.11 -31.25
N GLU A 74 37.90 32.16 -30.43
CA GLU A 74 38.61 32.42 -29.15
C GLU A 74 38.11 33.82 -28.65
N ALA A 75 38.79 34.47 -27.69
CA ALA A 75 38.57 35.86 -27.23
C ALA A 75 37.35 36.19 -26.31
N ASP A 76 37.57 35.95 -25.01
CA ASP A 76 37.55 36.99 -23.96
C ASP A 76 36.50 38.11 -23.93
N LYS A 77 35.74 38.16 -22.82
CA LYS A 77 35.61 39.41 -22.05
C LYS A 77 35.55 39.16 -20.54
N LYS A 78 36.66 39.46 -19.85
CA LYS A 78 36.76 39.43 -18.39
C LYS A 78 35.87 40.51 -17.76
N LEU A 79 34.87 40.09 -16.98
CA LEU A 79 34.12 40.94 -16.05
C LEU A 79 34.20 40.32 -14.66
N GLU A 80 34.83 41.02 -13.73
CA GLU A 80 35.01 40.57 -12.35
C GLU A 80 33.73 40.79 -11.53
N ILE A 81 32.91 39.74 -11.47
CA ILE A 81 31.97 39.53 -10.37
C ILE A 81 32.68 38.64 -9.35
N GLY A 82 32.92 39.17 -8.15
CA GLY A 82 33.81 38.56 -7.17
C GLY A 82 33.39 37.15 -6.77
N GLU A 83 34.36 36.25 -6.64
CA GLU A 83 34.14 34.87 -6.20
C GLU A 83 33.73 34.82 -4.72
N VAL A 84 32.44 35.01 -4.46
CA VAL A 84 31.80 34.57 -3.22
C VAL A 84 31.85 33.04 -3.24
N GLY A 85 32.95 32.48 -2.75
CA GLY A 85 33.30 31.08 -2.88
C GLY A 85 32.18 30.15 -2.40
N ASN A 86 31.38 29.66 -3.33
CA ASN A 86 30.32 28.69 -3.08
C ASN A 86 30.95 27.32 -2.87
N VAL A 87 31.66 27.17 -1.75
CA VAL A 87 32.15 25.88 -1.26
C VAL A 87 30.94 24.97 -1.21
N PRO A 88 30.88 23.90 -2.03
CA PRO A 88 29.76 22.99 -1.99
C PRO A 88 29.77 22.35 -0.61
N LYS A 89 28.85 22.76 0.26
CA LYS A 89 28.68 22.16 1.59
C LYS A 89 28.38 20.68 1.39
N GLN A 90 29.44 19.88 1.44
CA GLN A 90 29.36 18.44 1.53
C GLN A 90 28.45 18.17 2.72
N LYS A 91 27.28 17.57 2.46
CA LYS A 91 26.45 17.06 3.53
C LYS A 91 27.24 15.92 4.14
N GLU A 92 27.92 16.23 5.23
CA GLU A 92 28.56 15.30 6.13
C GLU A 92 27.56 14.16 6.36
N LYS A 93 27.94 12.98 5.89
CA LYS A 93 27.09 11.81 5.96
C LYS A 93 27.18 11.30 7.39
N ASP A 94 26.29 11.80 8.23
CA ASP A 94 26.02 11.21 9.54
C ASP A 94 26.00 9.68 9.39
N SER A 95 27.03 9.06 9.97
CA SER A 95 27.35 7.66 9.83
C SER A 95 26.66 6.79 10.87
N ARG A 96 25.93 7.39 11.82
CA ARG A 96 25.22 6.69 12.89
C ARG A 96 24.17 5.74 12.31
N ILE A 97 23.99 4.61 12.97
CA ILE A 97 23.02 3.61 12.55
C ILE A 97 21.61 4.12 12.90
N ARG A 98 20.76 4.28 11.89
CA ARG A 98 19.40 4.81 12.05
C ARG A 98 18.34 3.73 11.86
N HIS A 99 17.76 3.27 12.96
CA HIS A 99 16.70 2.27 13.01
C HIS A 99 15.33 2.91 12.77
N LYS A 100 14.60 2.43 11.76
CA LYS A 100 13.40 3.11 11.24
C LYS A 100 12.13 2.61 11.90
N ARG A 101 11.50 3.44 12.74
CA ARG A 101 10.21 3.11 13.37
C ARG A 101 9.09 3.04 12.33
N ALA A 102 8.02 2.33 12.69
CA ALA A 102 6.78 2.33 11.92
C ALA A 102 6.12 3.72 11.91
N VAL A 103 5.37 4.02 10.85
CA VAL A 103 4.64 5.28 10.71
C VAL A 103 3.51 5.35 11.76
N GLN A 104 3.61 6.29 12.69
CA GLN A 104 2.53 6.57 13.63
C GLN A 104 1.33 7.15 12.87
N ARG A 105 0.16 6.53 13.03
CA ARG A 105 -1.06 6.83 12.25
C ARG A 105 -2.32 6.39 13.00
N PRO A 106 -3.50 6.99 12.70
CA PRO A 106 -4.79 6.50 13.20
C PRO A 106 -5.08 5.04 12.78
N PRO A 107 -6.03 4.36 13.46
CA PRO A 107 -6.46 3.03 13.07
C PRO A 107 -6.91 2.98 11.61
N THR A 108 -6.48 1.93 10.90
CA THR A 108 -6.76 1.75 9.47
C THR A 108 -8.22 1.40 9.24
N LEU A 109 -8.95 2.22 8.47
CA LEU A 109 -10.33 1.94 8.10
C LEU A 109 -10.40 0.86 7.01
N ALA A 110 -11.52 0.15 6.91
CA ALA A 110 -11.76 -0.86 5.87
C ALA A 110 -11.68 -0.27 4.44
N THR A 111 -12.04 1.01 4.32
CA THR A 111 -11.97 1.85 3.11
C THR A 111 -10.56 2.16 2.63
N ASP A 112 -9.53 1.99 3.48
CA ASP A 112 -8.23 2.61 3.24
C ASP A 112 -7.20 1.62 2.66
N ILE A 113 -6.54 2.04 1.59
CA ILE A 113 -5.52 1.29 0.86
C ILE A 113 -4.19 2.03 1.01
N TYR A 114 -3.32 1.53 1.89
CA TYR A 114 -1.95 2.02 2.03
C TYR A 114 -1.03 1.33 1.02
N VAL A 115 -0.50 2.09 0.08
CA VAL A 115 0.36 1.59 -1.00
C VAL A 115 1.83 1.62 -0.55
N SER A 116 2.58 0.57 -0.88
CA SER A 116 4.03 0.50 -0.63
C SER A 116 4.80 0.09 -1.89
N ARG A 117 6.09 0.43 -1.98
CA ARG A 117 6.94 0.10 -3.15
C ARG A 117 6.99 -1.39 -3.49
N LYS A 118 6.80 -2.29 -2.51
CA LYS A 118 6.80 -3.75 -2.69
C LYS A 118 5.40 -4.38 -2.77
N SER A 119 4.34 -3.59 -2.62
CA SER A 119 2.97 -4.09 -2.62
C SER A 119 2.52 -4.55 -4.02
N ASN A 120 1.86 -5.70 -4.10
CA ASN A 120 1.37 -6.23 -5.37
C ASN A 120 0.25 -5.32 -5.93
N PHE A 121 0.48 -4.78 -7.13
CA PHE A 121 -0.43 -3.83 -7.78
C PHE A 121 -1.77 -4.45 -8.16
N TYR A 122 -1.76 -5.64 -8.78
CA TYR A 122 -2.97 -6.34 -9.19
C TYR A 122 -3.85 -6.76 -7.99
N ALA A 123 -3.21 -7.13 -6.87
CA ALA A 123 -3.93 -7.38 -5.61
C ALA A 123 -4.62 -6.11 -5.06
N GLN A 124 -3.99 -4.94 -5.24
CA GLN A 124 -4.55 -3.65 -4.79
C GLN A 124 -5.61 -3.11 -5.73
N SER A 125 -5.48 -3.22 -7.05
CA SER A 125 -6.54 -2.82 -7.98
C SER A 125 -7.77 -3.70 -7.80
N LYS A 126 -7.59 -5.02 -7.64
CA LYS A 126 -8.69 -5.94 -7.31
C LYS A 126 -9.33 -5.64 -5.94
N ARG A 127 -8.56 -5.17 -4.94
CA ARG A 127 -9.14 -4.67 -3.66
C ARG A 127 -9.92 -3.38 -3.86
N ALA A 128 -9.37 -2.41 -4.58
CA ALA A 128 -10.02 -1.12 -4.84
C ALA A 128 -11.33 -1.30 -5.62
N GLN A 129 -11.33 -2.12 -6.67
CA GLN A 129 -12.53 -2.44 -7.43
C GLN A 129 -13.61 -3.09 -6.55
N LYS A 130 -13.23 -4.07 -5.71
CA LYS A 130 -14.17 -4.70 -4.75
C LYS A 130 -14.78 -3.69 -3.76
N LEU A 131 -14.06 -2.63 -3.38
CA LEU A 131 -14.58 -1.57 -2.52
C LEU A 131 -15.51 -0.59 -3.25
N ILE A 132 -15.36 -0.41 -4.57
CA ILE A 132 -16.22 0.47 -5.40
C ILE A 132 -17.53 -0.22 -5.81
N ASP A 133 -17.45 -1.50 -6.19
CA ASP A 133 -18.61 -2.27 -6.65
C ASP A 133 -19.50 -2.77 -5.50
N GLY A 134 -18.96 -2.91 -4.28
CA GLY A 134 -19.74 -3.31 -3.11
C GLY A 134 -20.62 -2.17 -2.57
N GLN A 135 -21.87 -2.46 -2.21
CA GLN A 135 -22.81 -1.49 -1.60
C GLN A 135 -22.33 -0.91 -0.26
N ASN A 136 -21.41 -1.59 0.44
CA ASN A 136 -21.04 -1.29 1.83
C ASN A 136 -20.28 0.03 2.03
N PHE A 137 -19.67 0.59 0.99
CA PHE A 137 -18.81 1.78 1.09
C PHE A 137 -19.13 2.79 -0.02
N THR A 138 -19.29 4.06 0.35
CA THR A 138 -19.52 5.16 -0.59
C THR A 138 -18.24 5.79 -1.13
N PHE A 139 -17.12 5.57 -0.42
CA PHE A 139 -15.79 6.04 -0.81
C PHE A 139 -14.69 5.05 -0.38
N LEU A 140 -13.52 5.19 -0.99
CA LEU A 140 -12.26 4.59 -0.53
C LEU A 140 -11.14 5.64 -0.53
N THR A 141 -10.07 5.38 0.22
CA THR A 141 -8.91 6.29 0.27
C THR A 141 -7.63 5.55 -0.10
N ILE A 142 -6.92 6.01 -1.12
CA ILE A 142 -5.60 5.48 -1.49
C ILE A 142 -4.53 6.39 -0.89
N HIS A 143 -3.62 5.82 -0.11
CA HIS A 143 -2.54 6.55 0.58
C HIS A 143 -1.17 6.13 0.04
N GLY A 144 -0.38 7.10 -0.42
CA GLY A 144 1.02 6.90 -0.81
C GLY A 144 1.94 7.81 0.01
N LEU A 145 2.99 7.25 0.64
CA LEU A 145 3.96 7.99 1.45
C LEU A 145 5.34 8.02 0.75
N GLY A 146 5.91 9.21 0.57
CA GLY A 146 7.22 9.43 -0.03
C GLY A 146 7.39 8.67 -1.35
N ALA A 147 8.39 7.79 -1.42
CA ALA A 147 8.69 6.99 -2.61
C ALA A 147 7.61 5.94 -3.01
N ALA A 148 6.45 5.91 -2.34
CA ALA A 148 5.25 5.16 -2.78
C ALA A 148 4.17 6.04 -3.44
N ILE A 149 4.34 7.36 -3.50
CA ILE A 149 3.37 8.31 -4.10
C ILE A 149 3.04 7.94 -5.55
N ASN A 150 4.05 7.75 -6.40
CA ASN A 150 3.85 7.40 -7.81
C ASN A 150 3.00 6.14 -7.97
N ARG A 151 3.28 5.09 -7.18
CA ARG A 151 2.54 3.83 -7.21
C ARG A 151 1.09 3.96 -6.73
N ALA A 152 0.80 4.93 -5.86
CA ALA A 152 -0.56 5.28 -5.46
C ALA A 152 -1.31 6.05 -6.56
N ILE A 153 -0.63 6.94 -7.28
CA ILE A 153 -1.18 7.67 -8.44
C ILE A 153 -1.48 6.71 -9.59
N GLU A 154 -0.55 5.81 -9.93
CA GLU A 154 -0.74 4.73 -10.91
C GLU A 154 -1.97 3.86 -10.58
N LEU A 155 -2.14 3.50 -9.30
CA LEU A 155 -3.28 2.70 -8.84
C LEU A 155 -4.60 3.47 -8.99
N ALA A 156 -4.62 4.76 -8.63
CA ALA A 156 -5.80 5.60 -8.76
C ALA A 156 -6.19 5.85 -10.24
N LEU A 157 -5.20 6.05 -11.11
CA LEU A 157 -5.40 6.19 -12.56
C LEU A 157 -6.02 4.93 -13.15
N HIS A 158 -5.47 3.75 -12.84
CA HIS A 158 -6.00 2.47 -13.32
C HIS A 158 -7.45 2.21 -12.85
N VAL A 159 -7.77 2.55 -11.59
CA VAL A 159 -9.13 2.49 -11.05
C VAL A 159 -10.06 3.49 -11.77
N LYS A 160 -9.56 4.65 -12.21
CA LYS A 160 -10.32 5.61 -13.03
C LYS A 160 -10.53 5.13 -14.46
N GLU A 161 -9.55 4.49 -15.09
CA GLU A 161 -9.69 3.90 -16.42
C GLU A 161 -10.79 2.82 -16.46
N GLN A 162 -10.90 2.04 -15.39
CA GLN A 162 -11.91 0.98 -15.22
C GLN A 162 -13.32 1.50 -14.88
N ASN A 163 -13.44 2.65 -14.21
CA ASN A 163 -14.70 3.15 -13.67
C ASN A 163 -15.09 4.56 -14.14
N LYS A 164 -14.47 5.06 -15.22
CA LYS A 164 -14.51 6.43 -15.78
C LYS A 164 -15.57 7.35 -15.18
N ASP A 165 -16.83 7.09 -15.52
CA ASP A 165 -17.96 8.00 -15.26
C ASP A 165 -18.80 7.59 -14.03
N ARG A 166 -18.41 6.50 -13.35
CA ARG A 166 -19.02 5.98 -12.10
C ARG A 166 -18.40 6.56 -10.83
N ILE A 167 -17.26 7.26 -10.94
CA ILE A 167 -16.50 7.77 -9.78
C ILE A 167 -16.05 9.22 -9.95
N ALA A 168 -16.06 9.95 -8.84
CA ALA A 168 -15.33 11.19 -8.66
C ALA A 168 -14.11 10.94 -7.78
N TRP A 169 -13.10 11.80 -7.87
CA TRP A 169 -11.91 11.72 -7.04
C TRP A 169 -11.45 13.09 -6.55
N SER A 170 -10.81 13.11 -5.39
CA SER A 170 -10.19 14.29 -4.80
C SER A 170 -8.80 13.93 -4.28
N ILE A 171 -7.83 14.80 -4.51
CA ILE A 171 -6.42 14.56 -4.17
C ILE A 171 -6.02 15.59 -3.11
N THR A 172 -5.54 15.11 -1.98
CA THR A 172 -5.00 15.94 -0.88
C THR A 172 -3.57 15.52 -0.61
N THR A 173 -2.65 16.49 -0.55
CA THR A 173 -1.27 16.27 -0.09
C THR A 173 -1.16 16.55 1.40
N SER A 174 -0.22 15.90 2.07
CA SER A 174 0.13 16.19 3.46
C SER A 174 1.62 15.97 3.70
N THR A 175 2.11 16.43 4.86
CA THR A 175 3.46 16.13 5.34
C THR A 175 3.32 15.26 6.59
N VAL A 176 4.07 14.16 6.64
CA VAL A 176 4.04 13.19 7.74
C VAL A 176 5.39 13.18 8.44
N THR A 177 5.40 13.61 9.71
CA THR A 177 6.54 13.46 10.62
C THR A 177 6.76 11.98 10.92
N LEU A 178 8.00 11.52 10.77
CA LEU A 178 8.43 10.18 11.13
C LEU A 178 9.57 10.28 12.13
N ALA A 179 9.50 9.50 13.21
CA ALA A 179 10.63 9.28 14.11
C ALA A 179 11.45 8.07 13.61
N ASP A 180 12.77 8.19 13.66
CA ASP A 180 13.73 7.08 13.62
C ASP A 180 14.50 7.09 14.95
N ASP A 181 14.92 5.92 15.41
CA ASP A 181 15.92 5.79 16.46
C ASP A 181 17.31 5.96 15.84
N VAL A 182 18.20 6.68 16.51
CA VAL A 182 19.61 6.80 16.16
C VAL A 182 20.42 6.14 17.27
N GLU A 183 21.27 5.19 16.88
CA GLU A 183 22.17 4.51 17.79
C GLU A 183 23.35 5.45 18.10
N PRO A 184 23.64 5.72 19.39
CA PRO A 184 24.75 6.59 19.78
C PRO A 184 26.11 5.93 19.50
N GLU A 185 27.16 6.74 19.48
CA GLU A 185 28.52 6.28 19.20
C GLU A 185 29.23 5.74 20.45
N ASN A 186 28.79 6.12 21.65
CA ASN A 186 29.26 5.57 22.94
C ASN A 186 28.15 4.73 23.60
N VAL A 187 28.55 3.75 24.41
CA VAL A 187 27.63 2.82 25.11
C VAL A 187 26.93 3.48 26.31
N ASP A 188 27.52 4.54 26.86
CA ASP A 188 27.00 5.27 28.03
C ASP A 188 25.99 6.39 27.66
N ASP A 189 25.82 6.69 26.36
CA ASP A 189 24.90 7.72 25.85
C ASP A 189 23.46 7.16 25.66
N GLU A 190 22.45 8.03 25.77
CA GLU A 190 21.04 7.64 25.55
C GLU A 190 20.67 7.55 24.05
N LEU A 191 19.61 6.78 23.75
CA LEU A 191 19.08 6.63 22.38
C LEU A 191 18.46 7.94 21.85
N GLU A 192 19.12 8.58 20.89
CA GLU A 192 18.62 9.76 20.19
C GLU A 192 17.40 9.44 19.30
N ILE A 193 16.36 10.29 19.33
CA ILE A 193 15.20 10.18 18.43
C ILE A 193 15.29 11.26 17.34
N ALA A 194 15.73 10.88 16.14
CA ALA A 194 15.73 11.77 14.99
C ALA A 194 14.35 11.85 14.33
N THR A 195 13.90 13.05 13.95
CA THR A 195 12.70 13.21 13.13
C THR A 195 13.04 13.52 11.67
N ARG A 196 12.22 13.01 10.75
CA ARG A 196 12.24 13.37 9.32
C ARG A 196 10.83 13.68 8.82
N GLN A 197 10.74 14.49 7.79
CA GLN A 197 9.48 14.84 7.13
C GLN A 197 9.38 14.13 5.78
N ASN A 198 8.28 13.40 5.55
CA ASN A 198 7.96 12.81 4.25
C ASN A 198 6.65 13.38 3.72
N SER A 199 6.61 13.81 2.46
CA SER A 199 5.36 14.11 1.76
C SER A 199 4.50 12.85 1.62
N ALA A 200 3.17 13.01 1.66
CA ALA A 200 2.19 11.96 1.38
C ALA A 200 1.09 12.48 0.44
N VAL A 201 0.44 11.55 -0.26
CA VAL A 201 -0.75 11.78 -1.06
C VAL A 201 -1.91 10.93 -0.54
N HIS A 202 -3.09 11.53 -0.49
CA HIS A 202 -4.36 10.92 -0.11
C HIS A 202 -5.32 11.13 -1.28
N ILE A 203 -5.67 10.05 -1.99
CA ILE A 203 -6.59 10.09 -3.12
C ILE A 203 -7.90 9.48 -2.65
N LYS A 204 -8.88 10.34 -2.35
CA LYS A 204 -10.24 9.92 -1.97
C LYS A 204 -11.03 9.69 -3.26
N ILE A 205 -11.51 8.46 -3.46
CA ILE A 205 -12.37 8.08 -4.57
C ILE A 205 -13.78 7.88 -4.03
N VAL A 206 -14.78 8.51 -4.65
CA VAL A 206 -16.19 8.50 -4.23
C VAL A 206 -17.04 7.99 -5.39
N ARG A 207 -18.00 7.08 -5.13
CA ARG A 207 -18.92 6.61 -6.18
C ARG A 207 -19.95 7.70 -6.50
N VAL A 208 -20.05 8.07 -7.77
CA VAL A 208 -21.07 8.98 -8.27
C VAL A 208 -22.24 8.15 -8.79
N SER A 209 -23.39 8.27 -8.13
CA SER A 209 -24.67 7.95 -8.78
C SER A 209 -24.97 9.07 -9.77
N GLN A 210 -24.85 8.78 -11.07
CA GLN A 210 -25.24 9.74 -12.10
C GLN A 210 -26.74 10.05 -11.97
N THR A 211 -27.06 11.27 -11.54
CA THR A 211 -28.33 11.89 -11.91
C THR A 211 -28.28 12.14 -13.42
N PRO A 212 -29.25 11.68 -14.23
CA PRO A 212 -29.24 11.93 -15.66
C PRO A 212 -29.45 13.43 -15.92
N THR A 213 -28.37 14.14 -16.22
CA THR A 213 -28.43 15.53 -16.68
C THR A 213 -29.09 15.52 -18.07
N HIS A 214 -30.39 15.81 -18.12
CA HIS A 214 -31.11 15.96 -19.37
C HIS A 214 -30.53 17.13 -20.19
N ALA A 215 -30.61 17.00 -21.51
CA ALA A 215 -30.08 18.00 -22.44
C ALA A 215 -30.95 19.26 -22.51
N GLU A 216 -30.30 20.36 -22.90
CA GLU A 216 -30.86 21.60 -23.44
C GLU A 216 -30.10 21.92 -24.73
#